data_AF-A0A919NTB8-F1
#
_entry.id   AF-A0A919NTB8-F1
#
_cell.length_a   1.000
_cell.length_b   1.000
_cell.length_c   1.000
_cell.angle_alpha   90.00
_cell.angle_beta   90.00
_cell.angle_gamma   90.00
#
_symmetry.space_group_name_H-M   'P 1'
#
loop_
_entity.id
_entity.type
_entity.pdbx_description
1 polymer ?
#
loop_
_entity_poly.entity_id
_entity_poly.type
_entity_poly.pdbx_seq_one_letter_code
_entity_poly.pdbx_strand_id
1 'polypeptide(L)'
;MPDRGAELGVDLYWLSTVANDDLPSVANVFTDASTNLSSAGASVDALMRRPSAFGGGTSPIFEGWHGLHATTLRFLNDTVDSLEDTSRALNLAIDHYTDTDTEAKRAFDEKTAQLGAATPAPVK
;
A
#
# COMPACT_ATOMS: atom_id res chain seq x y z
N MET A 1 20.07 -14.79 10.12
CA MET A 1 21.40 -14.21 10.44
C MET A 1 21.25 -13.47 11.77
N PRO A 2 22.32 -13.24 12.56
CA PRO A 2 22.17 -12.60 13.85
C PRO A 2 22.04 -11.08 13.64
N ASP A 3 20.82 -10.63 13.41
CA ASP A 3 20.49 -9.22 13.12
C ASP A 3 20.76 -8.38 14.38
N ARG A 4 21.70 -7.45 14.28
CA ARG A 4 21.96 -6.47 15.34
C ARG A 4 20.91 -5.38 15.21
N GLY A 5 20.36 -4.85 16.31
CA GLY A 5 19.27 -3.85 16.27
C GLY A 5 19.49 -2.61 15.38
N ALA A 6 20.73 -2.29 15.02
CA ALA A 6 21.04 -1.26 14.02
C ALA A 6 20.64 -1.62 12.59
N GLU A 7 20.75 -2.90 12.20
CA GLU A 7 20.32 -3.42 10.88
C GLU A 7 18.79 -3.44 10.79
N LEU A 8 18.12 -3.87 11.86
CA LEU A 8 16.65 -3.83 11.96
C LEU A 8 16.11 -2.39 11.83
N GLY A 9 16.74 -1.41 12.48
CA GLY A 9 16.33 0.00 12.36
C GLY A 9 16.48 0.56 10.95
N VAL A 10 17.53 0.16 10.22
CA VAL A 10 17.72 0.55 8.81
C VAL A 10 16.67 -0.11 7.91
N ASP A 11 16.37 -1.38 8.14
CA ASP A 11 15.35 -2.10 7.37
C ASP A 11 13.95 -1.52 7.60
N LEU A 12 13.59 -1.19 8.84
CA LEU A 12 12.32 -0.54 9.17
C LEU A 12 12.20 0.86 8.55
N TYR A 13 13.31 1.61 8.48
CA TYR A 13 13.33 2.89 7.78
C TYR A 13 13.03 2.72 6.29
N TRP A 14 13.71 1.80 5.61
CA TRP A 14 13.45 1.53 4.18
C TRP A 14 12.02 1.04 3.94
N LEU A 15 11.50 0.14 4.79
CA LEU A 15 10.12 -0.31 4.70
C LEU A 15 9.14 0.86 4.89
N SER A 16 9.46 1.80 5.78
CA SER A 16 8.65 3.00 5.99
C SER A 16 8.65 3.90 4.76
N THR A 17 9.81 4.11 4.12
CA THR A 17 9.90 4.85 2.84
C THR A 17 9.07 4.17 1.75
N VAL A 18 9.19 2.86 1.59
CA VAL A 18 8.41 2.12 0.58
C VAL A 18 6.91 2.23 0.86
N ALA A 19 6.49 2.06 2.12
CA ALA A 19 5.10 2.10 2.51
C ALA A 19 4.47 3.48 2.32
N ASN A 20 5.19 4.55 2.68
CA ASN A 20 4.60 5.89 2.78
C ASN A 20 4.90 6.79 1.57
N ASP A 21 5.95 6.51 0.80
CA ASP A 21 6.33 7.31 -0.36
C ASP A 21 6.23 6.52 -1.66
N ASP A 22 6.94 5.40 -1.79
CA ASP A 22 7.08 4.72 -3.09
C ASP A 22 5.77 4.09 -3.57
N LEU A 23 5.11 3.27 -2.73
CA LEU A 23 3.85 2.61 -3.10
C LEU A 23 2.73 3.63 -3.39
N PRO A 24 2.50 4.66 -2.55
CA PRO A 24 1.52 5.70 -2.85
C PRO A 24 1.87 6.50 -4.12
N SER A 25 3.16 6.77 -4.37
CA SER A 25 3.59 7.46 -5.60
C SER A 25 3.21 6.65 -6.85
N VAL A 26 3.47 5.35 -6.85
CA VAL A 26 3.08 4.46 -7.95
C VAL A 26 1.56 4.36 -8.04
N ALA A 27 0.85 4.22 -6.92
CA ALA A 27 -0.62 4.17 -6.91
C ALA A 27 -1.24 5.41 -7.56
N ASN A 28 -0.70 6.60 -7.29
CA ASN A 28 -1.16 7.85 -7.92
C ASN A 28 -1.04 7.81 -9.46
N VAL A 29 0.01 7.21 -10.02
CA VAL A 29 0.15 7.07 -11.47
C VAL A 29 -0.97 6.21 -12.06
N PHE A 30 -1.36 5.13 -11.37
CA PHE A 30 -2.48 4.29 -11.79
C PHE A 30 -3.84 4.99 -11.61
N THR A 31 -4.00 5.78 -10.55
CA THR A 31 -5.19 6.61 -10.33
C THR A 31 -5.36 7.66 -11.44
N ASP A 32 -4.28 8.32 -11.84
CA ASP A 32 -4.29 9.27 -12.96
C ASP A 32 -4.64 8.58 -14.28
N ALA A 33 -4.05 7.41 -14.53
CA ALA A 33 -4.37 6.60 -15.71
C ALA A 33 -5.86 6.18 -15.73
N SER A 34 -6.40 5.74 -14.59
CA SER A 34 -7.81 5.37 -14.43
C SER A 34 -8.74 6.57 -14.70
N THR A 35 -8.41 7.73 -14.14
CA THR A 35 -9.15 8.98 -14.35
C THR A 35 -9.18 9.40 -15.82
N ASN A 36 -8.00 9.37 -16.47
CA ASN A 36 -7.88 9.70 -17.89
C ASN A 36 -8.63 8.71 -18.78
N LEU A 37 -8.54 7.41 -18.48
CA LEU A 37 -9.26 6.38 -19.22
C LEU A 37 -10.77 6.52 -19.05
N SER A 38 -11.26 6.79 -17.84
CA SER A 38 -12.68 7.03 -17.56
C SER A 38 -13.22 8.21 -18.38
N SER A 39 -12.49 9.33 -18.40
CA SER A 39 -12.85 10.51 -19.20
C SER A 39 -12.88 10.22 -20.71
N ALA A 40 -11.88 9.48 -21.21
CA ALA A 40 -11.82 9.08 -22.62
C ALA A 40 -12.98 8.15 -23.01
N GLY A 41 -13.34 7.20 -22.15
CA GLY A 41 -14.45 6.27 -22.36
C GLY A 41 -15.78 6.99 -22.60
N ALA A 42 -16.11 7.97 -21.76
CA ALA A 42 -17.35 8.75 -21.92
C ALA A 42 -17.43 9.48 -23.27
N SER A 43 -16.30 10.01 -23.75
CA SER A 43 -16.22 10.71 -25.04
C SER A 43 -16.38 9.75 -26.22
N VAL A 44 -15.75 8.58 -26.15
CA VAL A 44 -15.84 7.55 -27.20
C VAL A 44 -17.24 6.93 -27.24
N ASP A 45 -17.85 6.67 -26.09
CA ASP A 45 -19.22 6.16 -26.01
C ASP A 45 -20.22 7.10 -26.68
N ALA A 46 -20.04 8.42 -26.52
CA ALA A 46 -20.86 9.43 -27.18
C ALA A 46 -20.69 9.39 -28.71
N LEU A 47 -19.45 9.21 -29.21
CA LEU A 47 -19.16 9.08 -30.64
C LEU A 47 -19.74 7.80 -31.26
N MET A 48 -19.82 6.72 -30.48
CA MET A 48 -20.34 5.44 -30.94
C MET A 48 -21.88 5.37 -30.93
N ARG A 49 -22.57 6.38 -30.39
CA ARG A 49 -24.04 6.47 -30.39
C ARG A 49 -24.55 7.16 -31.65
N ARG A 50 -25.50 6.53 -32.32
CA ARG A 50 -26.20 7.12 -33.45
C ARG A 50 -27.33 8.04 -32.95
N PRO A 51 -27.50 9.26 -33.49
CA PRO A 51 -28.62 10.11 -33.11
C PRO A 51 -29.97 9.44 -33.37
N SER A 52 -30.93 9.66 -32.48
CA SER A 52 -32.29 9.10 -32.59
C SER A 52 -33.01 9.50 -33.88
N ALA A 53 -32.73 10.71 -34.39
CA ALA A 53 -33.22 11.20 -35.68
C ALA A 53 -32.81 10.30 -36.88
N PHE A 54 -31.79 9.46 -36.72
CA PHE A 54 -31.31 8.51 -37.72
C PHE A 54 -31.57 7.04 -37.32
N GLY A 55 -32.54 6.79 -36.46
CA GLY A 55 -32.92 5.43 -36.02
C GLY A 55 -32.20 4.94 -34.76
N GLY A 56 -31.36 5.77 -34.14
CA GLY A 56 -30.71 5.45 -32.87
C GLY A 56 -29.75 4.25 -32.93
N GLY A 57 -29.39 3.74 -31.75
CA GLY A 57 -28.52 2.58 -31.58
C GLY A 57 -27.04 2.92 -31.36
N THR A 58 -26.22 1.88 -31.27
CA THR A 58 -24.78 1.95 -31.07
C THR A 58 -24.04 1.30 -32.25
N SER A 59 -22.80 1.71 -32.46
CA SER A 59 -21.91 1.11 -33.44
C SER A 59 -21.71 -0.40 -33.17
N PRO A 60 -21.51 -1.26 -34.20
CA PRO A 60 -21.23 -2.69 -34.00
C PRO A 60 -20.01 -2.99 -33.12
N ILE A 61 -19.07 -2.05 -33.01
CA ILE A 61 -17.87 -2.19 -32.17
C ILE A 61 -18.10 -1.77 -30.70
N PHE A 62 -19.27 -1.22 -30.39
CA PHE A 62 -19.56 -0.61 -29.08
C PHE A 62 -19.37 -1.61 -27.93
N GLU A 63 -19.94 -2.80 -28.03
CA GLU A 63 -19.82 -3.82 -26.98
C GLU A 63 -18.37 -4.25 -26.75
N GLY A 64 -17.60 -4.41 -27.84
CA GLY A 64 -16.18 -4.77 -27.75
C GLY A 64 -15.34 -3.66 -27.12
N TRP A 65 -15.60 -2.40 -27.50
CA TRP A 65 -14.97 -1.24 -26.90
C TRP A 65 -15.33 -1.09 -25.42
N HIS A 66 -16.62 -1.14 -25.08
CA HIS A 66 -17.12 -0.99 -23.73
C HIS A 66 -16.57 -2.09 -22.81
N GLY A 67 -16.50 -3.34 -23.28
CA GLY A 67 -15.91 -4.45 -22.55
C GLY A 67 -14.40 -4.29 -22.30
N LEU A 68 -13.64 -3.85 -23.30
CA LEU A 68 -12.22 -3.55 -23.16
C LEU A 68 -12.00 -2.40 -22.16
N HIS A 69 -12.72 -1.29 -22.34
CA HIS A 69 -12.64 -0.11 -21.50
C HIS A 69 -12.91 -0.45 -20.02
N ALA A 70 -14.02 -1.15 -19.74
CA ALA A 70 -14.37 -1.56 -18.39
C ALA A 70 -13.33 -2.51 -17.78
N THR A 71 -12.79 -3.45 -18.57
CA THR A 71 -11.76 -4.39 -18.09
C THR A 71 -10.45 -3.67 -17.76
N THR A 72 -10.01 -2.77 -18.63
CA THR A 72 -8.79 -1.98 -18.37
C THR A 72 -8.98 -1.07 -17.16
N LEU A 73 -10.13 -0.41 -17.04
CA LEU A 73 -10.41 0.45 -15.88
C LEU A 73 -10.39 -0.33 -14.57
N ARG A 74 -11.01 -1.52 -14.57
CA ARG A 74 -10.95 -2.44 -13.42
C ARG A 74 -9.52 -2.82 -13.07
N PHE A 75 -8.71 -3.22 -14.05
CA PHE A 75 -7.33 -3.62 -13.81
C PHE A 75 -6.50 -2.49 -13.17
N LEU A 76 -6.69 -1.25 -13.63
CA LEU A 76 -6.01 -0.09 -13.05
C LEU A 76 -6.43 0.12 -11.59
N ASN A 77 -7.73 0.08 -11.31
CA ASN A 77 -8.25 0.26 -9.94
C ASN A 77 -7.83 -0.87 -9.00
N ASP A 78 -7.95 -2.14 -9.42
CA ASP A 78 -7.51 -3.31 -8.65
C ASP A 78 -6.00 -3.22 -8.32
N THR A 79 -5.20 -2.61 -9.20
CA THR A 79 -3.77 -2.35 -8.97
C THR A 79 -3.54 -1.26 -7.92
N VAL A 80 -4.31 -0.16 -7.96
CA VAL A 80 -4.26 0.89 -6.93
C VAL A 80 -4.57 0.29 -5.55
N ASP A 81 -5.68 -0.44 -5.44
CA ASP A 81 -6.12 -1.05 -4.18
C ASP A 81 -5.03 -1.99 -3.63
N SER A 82 -4.40 -2.79 -4.51
CA SER A 82 -3.31 -3.71 -4.11
C SER A 82 -2.08 -2.98 -3.58
N LEU A 83 -1.71 -1.83 -4.18
CA LEU A 83 -0.58 -1.02 -3.73
C LEU A 83 -0.87 -0.36 -2.38
N GLU A 84 -2.09 0.15 -2.19
CA GLU A 84 -2.52 0.74 -0.92
C GLU A 84 -2.67 -0.30 0.21
N ASP A 85 -3.20 -1.49 -0.10
CA ASP A 85 -3.24 -2.62 0.83
C ASP A 85 -1.83 -3.04 1.26
N THR A 86 -0.90 -3.10 0.30
CA THR A 86 0.50 -3.43 0.59
C THR A 86 1.15 -2.37 1.47
N SER A 87 0.95 -1.08 1.18
CA SER A 87 1.41 0.04 2.02
C SER A 87 0.90 -0.10 3.46
N ARG A 88 -0.39 -0.37 3.64
CA ARG A 88 -1.00 -0.61 4.96
C ARG A 88 -0.39 -1.81 5.67
N ALA A 89 -0.20 -2.93 4.96
CA ALA A 89 0.41 -4.13 5.53
C ALA A 89 1.85 -3.89 5.98
N LEU A 90 2.63 -3.12 5.21
CA LEU A 90 3.99 -2.73 5.59
C LEU A 90 4.01 -1.85 6.84
N ASN A 91 3.12 -0.86 6.93
CA ASN A 91 3.00 -0.04 8.14
C ASN A 91 2.63 -0.88 9.37
N LEU A 92 1.70 -1.84 9.24
CA LEU A 92 1.38 -2.78 10.33
C LEU A 92 2.58 -3.63 10.75
N ALA A 93 3.39 -4.07 9.78
CA ALA A 93 4.62 -4.82 10.08
C ALA A 93 5.64 -3.95 10.82
N ILE A 94 5.82 -2.70 10.39
CA ILE A 94 6.72 -1.74 11.04
C ILE A 94 6.30 -1.50 12.49
N ASP A 95 5.02 -1.23 12.73
CA ASP A 95 4.47 -1.03 14.08
C ASP A 95 4.74 -2.26 14.95
N HIS A 96 4.43 -3.45 14.45
CA HIS A 96 4.64 -4.71 15.18
C HIS A 96 6.11 -4.93 15.59
N TYR A 97 7.06 -4.70 14.68
CA TYR A 97 8.49 -4.86 14.99
C TYR A 97 8.99 -3.79 15.97
N THR A 98 8.52 -2.56 15.84
CA THR A 98 8.92 -1.44 16.72
C THR A 98 8.39 -1.63 18.14
N ASP A 99 7.14 -2.08 18.28
CA ASP A 99 6.53 -2.39 19.58
C ASP A 99 7.23 -3.57 20.25
N THR A 100 7.51 -4.63 19.50
CA THR A 100 8.21 -5.82 20.01
C THR A 100 9.60 -5.47 20.54
N ASP A 101 10.36 -4.64 19.82
CA ASP A 101 11.70 -4.22 20.25
C ASP A 101 11.64 -3.36 21.53
N THR A 102 10.63 -2.48 21.62
CA THR A 102 10.38 -1.66 22.82
C THR A 102 10.02 -2.52 24.03
N GLU A 103 9.15 -3.52 23.86
CA GLU A 103 8.78 -4.44 24.92
C GLU A 103 9.94 -5.32 25.37
N ALA A 104 10.74 -5.83 24.42
CA ALA A 104 11.94 -6.61 24.71
C ALA A 104 12.96 -5.78 25.50
N LYS A 105 13.17 -4.52 25.11
CA LYS A 105 14.01 -3.58 25.85
C LYS A 105 13.52 -3.37 27.27
N ARG A 106 12.21 -3.11 27.45
CA ARG A 106 11.61 -2.94 28.78
C ARG A 106 11.83 -4.17 29.66
N ALA A 107 11.59 -5.37 29.13
CA ALA A 107 11.77 -6.62 29.87
C ALA A 107 13.25 -6.88 30.25
N PHE A 108 14.20 -6.48 29.39
CA PHE A 108 15.62 -6.55 29.69
C PHE A 108 16.03 -5.56 30.79
N ASP A 109 15.53 -4.33 30.72
CA ASP A 109 15.79 -3.29 31.72
C ASP A 109 15.22 -3.68 33.09
N GLU A 110 14.02 -4.28 33.14
CA GLU A 110 13.42 -4.85 34.35
C GLU A 110 14.26 -5.98 34.95
N LYS A 111 14.72 -6.94 34.14
CA LYS A 111 15.61 -8.02 34.61
C LYS A 111 16.93 -7.48 35.13
N THR A 112 17.51 -6.49 34.45
CA THR A 112 18.77 -5.87 34.85
C THR A 112 18.61 -5.10 36.17
N ALA A 113 17.48 -4.42 36.37
CA ALA A 113 17.16 -3.77 37.64
C ALA A 113 16.99 -4.78 38.78
N GLN A 114 16.32 -5.91 38.54
CA GLN A 114 16.18 -7.00 39.52
C GLN A 114 17.52 -7.64 39.88
N LEU A 115 18.39 -7.87 38.89
CA LEU A 115 19.73 -8.42 39.12
C LEU A 115 20.68 -7.41 39.79
N GLY A 116 20.60 -6.12 39.44
CA GLY A 116 21.39 -5.05 40.05
C GLY A 116 21.00 -4.77 41.51
N ALA A 117 19.70 -4.85 41.82
CA ALA A 117 19.19 -4.74 43.19
C ALA A 117 19.58 -5.94 44.08
N ALA A 118 19.93 -7.08 43.48
CA ALA A 118 20.31 -8.30 44.19
C ALA A 118 21.81 -8.40 44.54
N THR A 119 22.57 -7.31 44.47
CA THR A 119 23.97 -7.32 44.97
C THR A 119 23.95 -7.34 46.50
N PRO A 120 24.40 -8.41 47.18
CA PRO A 120 24.30 -8.52 48.63
C PRO A 120 25.27 -7.55 49.32
N ALA A 121 24.80 -6.96 50.42
CA ALA A 121 25.65 -6.18 51.32
C ALA A 121 26.91 -6.98 51.70
N PRO A 122 28.11 -6.37 51.68
CA PRO A 122 29.31 -7.05 52.11
C PRO A 122 29.18 -7.38 53.60
N VAL A 123 29.20 -8.68 53.91
CA VAL A 123 29.34 -9.16 55.27
C VAL A 123 30.79 -8.93 55.69
N LYS A 124 31.03 -7.85 56.45
CA LYS A 124 31.83 -7.84 57.69
C LYS A 124 31.85 -6.46 58.32
#